data_AF-A0A6N9U351-F1
#
_entry.id   AF-A0A6N9U351-F1
#
_cell.length_a   1.000
_cell.length_b   1.000
_cell.length_c   1.000
_cell.angle_alpha   90.00
_cell.angle_beta   90.00
_cell.angle_gamma   90.00
#
_symmetry.space_group_name_H-M   'P 1'
#
loop_
_entity.id
_entity.type
_entity.pdbx_description
1 polymer ?
#
loop_
_entity_poly.entity_id
_entity_poly.type
_entity_poly.pdbx_seq_one_letter_code
_entity_poly.pdbx_strand_id
1 'polypeptide(L)'
;PGAAGGGPIDYAHPRRQTSAPLPPPPTAPSATPGQPAPPVAGDATGWSMDERLYNQIWGMFEDLARAVAAYRSAVDFAESRMEQELDRALSDPRHRMGGAGDLARERARDKCQDLTARAREALDRDLAQLAAESAVVEPALPAPYAGWDNPVWHGYRVPMELPMALRLGELHLPERTDLRIPLLVRLPLERGIWIDSGRTASEAAAATGGDRLRRLAMDSAVTLAARLLAVYPANEFSVHVIDPAGAAAGALAPLTDAGVLAAPPASGAGGVSAVLAHLTRRVDLVQMAVRAGAADSLPPDLDTGEHLLIVNDFPHGFDDRAVTQLRYLADEGPAVGVHLLMVADREDARDYGPVLDPLWRSLLRVAPVADDHLVDPWVGHAWTYEPCRVPEASRVLEQVLALVAAARRADPR
;
A
#
# COMPACT_ATOMS: atom_id res chain seq x y z
N PRO A 1 21.72 -6.97 -13.22
CA PRO A 1 20.37 -7.57 -13.21
C PRO A 1 20.11 -8.27 -11.87
N GLY A 2 19.60 -7.51 -10.90
CA GLY A 2 19.10 -8.05 -9.64
C GLY A 2 17.72 -7.43 -9.42
N ALA A 3 16.68 -8.27 -9.32
CA ALA A 3 15.36 -7.83 -8.95
C ALA A 3 15.44 -7.19 -7.57
N ALA A 4 15.16 -5.88 -7.49
CA ALA A 4 15.04 -5.20 -6.21
C ALA A 4 13.71 -5.65 -5.59
N GLY A 5 13.78 -6.65 -4.71
CA GLY A 5 12.64 -7.03 -3.87
C GLY A 5 12.20 -5.83 -3.05
N GLY A 6 10.87 -5.59 -3.01
CA GLY A 6 10.28 -4.62 -2.09
C GLY A 6 10.70 -5.00 -0.67
N GLY A 7 11.45 -4.11 -0.01
CA GLY A 7 11.88 -4.36 1.36
C GLY A 7 10.68 -4.54 2.30
N PRO A 8 10.86 -5.28 3.42
CA PRO A 8 9.80 -5.50 4.38
C PRO A 8 9.26 -4.17 4.91
N ILE A 9 7.95 -4.13 5.19
CA ILE A 9 7.32 -2.98 5.83
C ILE A 9 7.58 -3.09 7.34
N ASP A 10 8.18 -2.05 7.93
CA ASP A 10 8.40 -1.95 9.37
C ASP A 10 7.17 -1.31 10.03
N TYR A 11 6.73 -1.87 11.17
CA TYR A 11 5.53 -1.46 11.90
C TYR A 11 5.78 -1.28 13.41
N ALA A 12 7.05 -1.25 13.86
CA ALA A 12 7.38 -1.13 15.28
C ALA A 12 7.34 0.32 15.79
N HIS A 13 6.66 0.56 16.93
CA HIS A 13 6.47 1.91 17.49
C HIS A 13 7.48 2.25 18.61
N PRO A 14 8.23 3.38 18.54
CA PRO A 14 9.24 3.72 19.56
C PRO A 14 8.74 4.46 20.82
N ARG A 15 7.47 4.89 20.90
CA ARG A 15 6.99 5.78 21.99
C ARG A 15 5.69 5.27 22.61
N ARG A 16 5.83 4.27 23.47
CA ARG A 16 4.75 3.80 24.35
C ARG A 16 4.84 4.53 25.68
N GLN A 17 3.87 5.38 26.00
CA GLN A 17 3.63 5.82 27.38
C GLN A 17 2.30 5.20 27.87
N THR A 18 2.40 4.43 28.94
CA THR A 18 1.32 3.64 29.54
C THR A 18 0.53 4.50 30.51
N SER A 19 -0.79 4.66 30.34
CA SER A 19 -1.68 4.93 31.48
C SER A 19 -3.17 4.62 31.16
N ALA A 20 -3.80 3.92 32.11
CA ALA A 20 -5.21 3.47 32.22
C ALA A 20 -5.61 2.15 31.50
N PRO A 21 -6.62 1.39 32.00
CA PRO A 21 -7.04 0.09 31.46
C PRO A 21 -8.07 0.21 30.32
N LEU A 22 -8.10 -0.80 29.44
CA LEU A 22 -8.93 -0.89 28.22
C LEU A 22 -10.45 -0.86 28.49
N PRO A 23 -11.25 -0.15 27.67
CA PRO A 23 -12.70 -0.36 27.60
C PRO A 23 -13.03 -1.72 26.96
N PRO A 24 -14.13 -2.39 27.37
CA PRO A 24 -14.49 -3.70 26.82
C PRO A 24 -14.99 -3.58 25.37
N PRO A 25 -14.71 -4.57 24.51
CA PRO A 25 -15.25 -4.59 23.15
C PRO A 25 -16.79 -4.65 23.16
N PRO A 26 -17.48 -4.10 22.14
CA PRO A 26 -18.91 -4.25 21.92
C PRO A 26 -19.32 -5.71 22.00
N THR A 27 -20.35 -5.97 22.79
CA THR A 27 -20.85 -7.32 23.06
C THR A 27 -21.52 -7.87 21.80
N ALA A 28 -20.93 -8.90 21.19
CA ALA A 28 -21.57 -9.67 20.13
C ALA A 28 -22.86 -10.33 20.67
N PRO A 29 -23.93 -10.48 19.84
CA PRO A 29 -25.11 -11.23 20.23
C PRO A 29 -24.75 -12.66 20.62
N SER A 30 -25.44 -13.21 21.62
CA SER A 30 -25.14 -14.52 22.20
C SER A 30 -25.20 -15.62 21.14
N ALA A 31 -24.07 -16.27 20.87
CA ALA A 31 -24.02 -17.41 19.97
C ALA A 31 -24.86 -18.58 20.53
N THR A 32 -25.59 -19.27 19.65
CA THR A 32 -26.26 -20.53 19.97
C THR A 32 -25.20 -21.54 20.45
N PRO A 33 -25.43 -22.31 21.54
CA PRO A 33 -24.44 -23.25 22.03
C PRO A 33 -23.96 -24.21 20.93
N GLY A 34 -22.68 -24.17 20.59
CA GLY A 34 -22.05 -25.04 19.60
C GLY A 34 -21.81 -24.43 18.20
N GLN A 35 -22.23 -23.19 17.94
CA GLN A 35 -21.84 -22.46 16.73
C GLN A 35 -20.77 -21.41 17.03
N PRO A 36 -19.72 -21.29 16.20
CA PRO A 36 -18.80 -20.16 16.28
C PRO A 36 -19.58 -18.85 16.08
N ALA A 37 -19.25 -17.83 16.87
CA ALA A 37 -19.88 -16.53 16.74
C ALA A 37 -19.65 -15.97 15.32
N PRO A 38 -20.65 -15.30 14.71
CA PRO A 38 -20.44 -14.67 13.41
C PRO A 38 -19.37 -13.57 13.52
N PRO A 39 -18.57 -13.34 12.46
CA PRO A 39 -17.56 -12.29 12.48
C PRO A 39 -18.22 -10.92 12.64
N VAL A 40 -17.55 -10.03 13.37
CA VAL A 40 -18.00 -8.66 13.64
C VAL A 40 -16.92 -7.69 13.21
N ALA A 41 -17.31 -6.60 12.56
CA ALA A 41 -16.39 -5.54 12.20
C ALA A 41 -15.85 -4.84 13.45
N GLY A 42 -14.54 -4.66 13.50
CA GLY A 42 -13.80 -4.14 14.62
C GLY A 42 -13.58 -5.15 15.74
N ASP A 43 -13.81 -6.46 15.59
CA ASP A 43 -13.71 -7.40 16.73
C ASP A 43 -12.30 -7.53 17.34
N ALA A 44 -11.25 -7.09 16.63
CA ALA A 44 -9.90 -7.06 17.14
C ALA A 44 -9.74 -6.13 18.38
N THR A 45 -8.63 -6.30 19.09
CA THR A 45 -8.27 -5.48 20.26
C THR A 45 -7.82 -4.09 19.82
N GLY A 46 -8.10 -3.07 20.65
CA GLY A 46 -7.71 -1.68 20.38
C GLY A 46 -8.50 -0.70 21.25
N TRP A 47 -8.03 0.53 21.33
CA TRP A 47 -8.60 1.60 22.16
C TRP A 47 -9.70 2.38 21.45
N SER A 48 -9.64 2.46 20.13
CA SER A 48 -10.62 3.13 19.27
C SER A 48 -11.18 2.18 18.22
N MET A 49 -12.32 2.53 17.62
CA MET A 49 -12.84 1.76 16.47
C MET A 49 -11.85 1.75 15.30
N ASP A 50 -11.17 2.87 15.10
CA ASP A 50 -10.16 3.04 14.06
C ASP A 50 -9.00 2.04 14.23
N GLU A 51 -8.47 1.93 15.46
CA GLU A 51 -7.38 1.00 15.78
C GLU A 51 -7.83 -0.46 15.67
N ARG A 52 -9.05 -0.76 16.11
CA ARG A 52 -9.60 -2.13 16.05
C ARG A 52 -9.80 -2.60 14.61
N LEU A 53 -10.32 -1.75 13.72
CA LEU A 53 -10.47 -2.08 12.31
C LEU A 53 -9.13 -2.30 11.61
N TYR A 54 -8.14 -1.43 11.89
CA TYR A 54 -6.79 -1.63 11.38
C TYR A 54 -6.17 -2.94 11.85
N ASN A 55 -6.26 -3.25 13.15
CA ASN A 55 -5.72 -4.49 13.72
C ASN A 55 -6.43 -5.73 13.16
N GLN A 56 -7.72 -5.62 12.85
CA GLN A 56 -8.48 -6.70 12.21
C GLN A 56 -8.01 -6.95 10.77
N ILE A 57 -7.87 -5.91 9.95
CA ILE A 57 -7.33 -6.03 8.59
C ILE A 57 -5.91 -6.62 8.62
N TRP A 58 -5.08 -6.18 9.56
CA TRP A 58 -3.74 -6.72 9.76
C TRP A 58 -3.76 -8.21 10.14
N GLY A 59 -4.66 -8.62 11.03
CA GLY A 59 -4.86 -10.03 11.40
C GLY A 59 -5.30 -10.87 10.20
N MET A 60 -6.26 -10.39 9.41
CA MET A 60 -6.71 -11.09 8.19
C MET A 60 -5.56 -11.26 7.18
N PHE A 61 -4.69 -10.26 7.04
CA PHE A 61 -3.51 -10.32 6.18
C PHE A 61 -2.54 -11.42 6.64
N GLU A 62 -2.22 -11.44 7.94
CA GLU A 62 -1.34 -12.43 8.55
C GLU A 62 -1.90 -13.85 8.47
N ASP A 63 -3.19 -14.01 8.75
CA ASP A 63 -3.87 -15.31 8.74
C ASP A 63 -3.92 -15.89 7.33
N LEU A 64 -4.20 -15.07 6.31
CA LEU A 64 -4.16 -15.49 4.92
C LEU A 64 -2.74 -15.92 4.50
N ALA A 65 -1.71 -15.14 4.87
CA ALA A 65 -0.32 -15.48 4.60
C ALA A 65 0.05 -16.84 5.19
N ARG A 66 -0.31 -17.07 6.46
CA ARG A 66 -0.02 -18.31 7.20
C ARG A 66 -0.80 -19.51 6.69
N ALA A 67 -2.08 -19.35 6.36
CA ALA A 67 -2.90 -20.43 5.80
C ALA A 67 -2.34 -20.92 4.46
N VAL A 68 -1.99 -19.99 3.56
CA VAL A 68 -1.37 -20.33 2.27
C VAL A 68 0.02 -20.94 2.46
N ALA A 69 0.80 -20.46 3.43
CA ALA A 69 2.10 -21.05 3.75
C ALA A 69 1.99 -22.50 4.22
N ALA A 70 1.05 -22.79 5.11
CA ALA A 70 0.78 -24.14 5.60
C ALA A 70 0.34 -25.07 4.47
N TYR A 71 -0.52 -24.59 3.57
CA TYR A 71 -0.93 -25.32 2.38
C TYR A 71 0.25 -25.64 1.45
N ARG A 72 1.01 -24.64 1.01
CA ARG A 72 2.17 -24.83 0.11
C ARG A 72 3.19 -25.79 0.71
N SER A 73 3.51 -25.62 1.99
CA SER A 73 4.44 -26.51 2.70
C SER A 73 3.94 -27.97 2.78
N ALA A 74 2.63 -28.18 2.95
CA ALA A 74 2.04 -29.51 2.99
C ALA A 74 2.05 -30.19 1.61
N VAL A 75 1.84 -29.43 0.54
CA VAL A 75 1.98 -29.90 -0.85
C VAL A 75 3.43 -30.29 -1.14
N ASP A 76 4.38 -29.41 -0.85
CA ASP A 76 5.81 -29.69 -1.05
C ASP A 76 6.26 -30.94 -0.28
N PHE A 77 5.77 -31.12 0.95
CA PHE A 77 6.03 -32.32 1.73
C PHE A 77 5.45 -33.59 1.09
N ALA A 78 4.22 -33.53 0.57
CA ALA A 78 3.59 -34.66 -0.12
C ALA A 78 4.37 -35.05 -1.38
N GLU A 79 4.81 -34.08 -2.17
CA GLU A 79 5.60 -34.28 -3.38
C GLU A 79 6.99 -34.85 -3.08
N SER A 80 7.71 -34.27 -2.12
CA SER A 80 9.03 -34.77 -1.70
C SER A 80 8.93 -36.20 -1.16
N ARG A 81 7.88 -36.51 -0.41
CA ARG A 81 7.63 -37.88 0.07
C ARG A 81 7.37 -38.84 -1.08
N MET A 82 6.58 -38.43 -2.07
CA MET A 82 6.31 -39.25 -3.26
C MET A 82 7.61 -39.54 -4.02
N GLU A 83 8.44 -38.52 -4.27
CA GLU A 83 9.74 -38.67 -4.93
C GLU A 83 10.63 -39.69 -4.20
N GLN A 84 10.75 -39.58 -2.87
CA GLN A 84 11.51 -40.54 -2.06
C GLN A 84 10.95 -41.97 -2.13
N GLU A 85 9.62 -42.14 -2.13
CA GLU A 85 8.99 -43.45 -2.27
C GLU A 85 9.23 -44.05 -3.68
N LEU A 86 9.23 -43.22 -4.73
CA LEU A 86 9.55 -43.62 -6.10
C LEU A 86 11.01 -44.03 -6.27
N ASP A 87 11.96 -43.24 -5.73
CA ASP A 87 13.39 -43.54 -5.79
C ASP A 87 13.73 -44.86 -5.10
N ARG A 88 13.12 -45.13 -3.94
CA ARG A 88 13.26 -46.41 -3.24
C ARG A 88 12.72 -47.57 -4.07
N ALA A 89 11.58 -47.40 -4.74
CA ALA A 89 11.00 -48.42 -5.61
C ALA A 89 11.87 -48.71 -6.85
N LEU A 90 12.59 -47.71 -7.38
CA LEU A 90 13.51 -47.86 -8.51
C LEU A 90 14.88 -48.45 -8.12
N SER A 91 15.29 -48.21 -6.88
CA SER A 91 16.56 -48.69 -6.33
C SER A 91 16.61 -50.21 -6.16
N ASP A 92 15.47 -50.89 -6.00
CA ASP A 92 15.40 -52.36 -5.91
C ASP A 92 15.37 -53.02 -7.31
N PRO A 93 16.42 -53.77 -7.70
CA PRO A 93 16.47 -54.44 -9.01
C PRO A 93 15.32 -55.42 -9.26
N ARG A 94 14.70 -55.99 -8.20
CA ARG A 94 13.60 -56.95 -8.30
C ARG A 94 12.27 -56.28 -8.71
N HIS A 95 12.15 -54.98 -8.49
CA HIS A 95 10.95 -54.20 -8.78
C HIS A 95 10.96 -53.56 -10.18
N ARG A 96 12.04 -53.75 -10.98
CA ARG A 96 12.15 -53.17 -12.33
C ARG A 96 11.42 -53.94 -13.43
N MET A 97 11.15 -55.23 -13.24
CA MET A 97 10.60 -56.10 -14.30
C MET A 97 9.28 -56.80 -13.91
N GLY A 98 8.61 -56.37 -12.82
CA GLY A 98 7.35 -56.98 -12.37
C GLY A 98 6.38 -56.00 -11.71
N GLY A 99 5.08 -56.32 -11.72
CA GLY A 99 3.97 -55.41 -11.32
C GLY A 99 3.95 -54.96 -9.86
N ALA A 100 4.80 -55.53 -8.98
CA ALA A 100 5.00 -55.03 -7.62
C ALA A 100 5.60 -53.61 -7.60
N GLY A 101 6.47 -53.29 -8.56
CA GLY A 101 7.01 -51.94 -8.72
C GLY A 101 5.95 -50.94 -9.16
N ASP A 102 5.08 -51.34 -10.09
CA ASP A 102 3.98 -50.50 -10.57
C ASP A 102 2.98 -50.19 -9.44
N LEU A 103 2.58 -51.20 -8.67
CA LEU A 103 1.72 -51.03 -7.49
C LEU A 103 2.33 -50.12 -6.42
N ALA A 104 3.66 -50.16 -6.23
CA ALA A 104 4.34 -49.28 -5.28
C ALA A 104 4.31 -47.82 -5.74
N ARG A 105 4.49 -47.57 -7.05
CA ARG A 105 4.40 -46.21 -7.63
C ARG A 105 2.97 -45.66 -7.60
N GLU A 106 1.99 -46.49 -7.90
CA GLU A 106 0.57 -46.12 -7.78
C GLU A 106 0.23 -45.72 -6.34
N ARG A 107 0.57 -46.55 -5.35
CA ARG A 107 0.34 -46.22 -3.93
C ARG A 107 1.05 -44.95 -3.47
N ALA A 108 2.25 -44.68 -3.96
CA ALA A 108 2.98 -43.45 -3.64
C ALA A 108 2.25 -42.21 -4.20
N ARG A 109 1.73 -42.31 -5.43
CA ARG A 109 0.91 -41.26 -6.05
C ARG A 109 -0.41 -41.06 -5.32
N ASP A 110 -1.11 -42.14 -4.97
CA ASP A 110 -2.38 -42.07 -4.23
C ASP A 110 -2.20 -41.37 -2.88
N LYS A 111 -1.14 -41.70 -2.13
CA LYS A 111 -0.82 -41.01 -0.87
C LYS A 111 -0.51 -39.53 -1.08
N CYS A 112 0.23 -39.19 -2.14
CA CYS A 112 0.51 -37.80 -2.47
C CYS A 112 -0.79 -37.03 -2.72
N GLN A 113 -1.68 -37.59 -3.53
CA GLN A 113 -2.99 -37.02 -3.83
C GLN A 113 -3.85 -36.87 -2.56
N ASP A 114 -3.88 -37.88 -1.69
CA ASP A 114 -4.61 -37.84 -0.43
C ASP A 114 -4.10 -36.72 0.50
N LEU A 115 -2.78 -36.55 0.61
CA LEU A 115 -2.18 -35.51 1.45
C LEU A 115 -2.47 -34.11 0.88
N THR A 116 -2.29 -33.94 -0.44
CA THR A 116 -2.60 -32.68 -1.13
C THR A 116 -4.09 -32.33 -1.02
N ALA A 117 -4.99 -33.31 -1.13
CA ALA A 117 -6.43 -33.11 -0.97
C ALA A 117 -6.79 -32.64 0.45
N ARG A 118 -6.23 -33.27 1.49
CA ARG A 118 -6.44 -32.83 2.88
C ARG A 118 -5.87 -31.45 3.16
N ALA A 119 -4.70 -31.13 2.60
CA ALA A 119 -4.14 -29.78 2.71
C ALA A 119 -5.05 -28.75 2.05
N ARG A 120 -5.62 -29.09 0.88
CA ARG A 120 -6.57 -28.24 0.17
C ARG A 120 -7.86 -28.03 0.97
N GLU A 121 -8.43 -29.07 1.55
CA GLU A 121 -9.61 -28.98 2.42
C GLU A 121 -9.37 -28.10 3.66
N ALA A 122 -8.15 -28.12 4.22
CA ALA A 122 -7.78 -27.21 5.30
C ALA A 122 -7.76 -25.76 4.83
N LEU A 123 -7.05 -25.48 3.71
CA LEU A 123 -6.99 -24.15 3.12
C LEU A 123 -8.37 -23.60 2.77
N ASP A 124 -9.23 -24.40 2.13
CA ASP A 124 -10.56 -23.95 1.71
C ASP A 124 -11.44 -23.56 2.92
N ARG A 125 -11.27 -24.21 4.09
CA ARG A 125 -11.94 -23.80 5.33
C ARG A 125 -11.42 -22.47 5.86
N ASP A 126 -10.11 -22.28 5.91
CA ASP A 126 -9.49 -21.03 6.37
C ASP A 126 -9.88 -19.85 5.46
N LEU A 127 -9.86 -20.08 4.14
CA LEU A 127 -10.30 -19.10 3.15
C LEU A 127 -11.79 -18.77 3.27
N ALA A 128 -12.65 -19.75 3.58
CA ALA A 128 -14.07 -19.51 3.81
C ALA A 128 -14.31 -18.65 5.05
N GLN A 129 -13.54 -18.86 6.12
CA GLN A 129 -13.59 -18.02 7.33
C GLN A 129 -13.16 -16.58 7.01
N LEU A 130 -12.02 -16.40 6.35
CA LEU A 130 -11.52 -15.07 5.99
C LEU A 130 -12.46 -14.32 5.03
N ALA A 131 -13.10 -15.03 4.10
CA ALA A 131 -14.12 -14.43 3.23
C ALA A 131 -15.35 -13.98 4.01
N ALA A 132 -15.79 -14.75 5.02
CA ALA A 132 -16.90 -14.34 5.89
C ALA A 132 -16.54 -13.11 6.73
N GLU A 133 -15.29 -13.02 7.19
CA GLU A 133 -14.79 -11.85 7.93
C GLU A 133 -14.72 -10.61 7.03
N SER A 134 -14.12 -10.73 5.84
CA SER A 134 -14.06 -9.66 4.84
C SER A 134 -15.44 -9.12 4.48
N ALA A 135 -16.45 -9.99 4.34
CA ALA A 135 -17.82 -9.60 4.02
C ALA A 135 -18.49 -8.71 5.09
N VAL A 136 -18.01 -8.74 6.34
CA VAL A 136 -18.51 -7.88 7.42
C VAL A 136 -17.61 -6.65 7.61
N VAL A 137 -16.29 -6.82 7.47
CA VAL A 137 -15.30 -5.75 7.67
C VAL A 137 -15.37 -4.71 6.55
N GLU A 138 -15.36 -5.13 5.28
CA GLU A 138 -15.25 -4.22 4.13
C GLU A 138 -16.37 -3.15 4.08
N PRO A 139 -17.66 -3.48 4.30
CA PRO A 139 -18.72 -2.48 4.32
C PRO A 139 -18.67 -1.54 5.53
N ALA A 140 -18.01 -1.95 6.62
CA ALA A 140 -17.90 -1.17 7.85
C ALA A 140 -16.67 -0.23 7.87
N LEU A 141 -15.83 -0.28 6.84
CA LEU A 141 -14.61 0.53 6.79
C LEU A 141 -14.91 2.03 6.70
N PRO A 142 -14.25 2.87 7.52
CA PRO A 142 -14.31 4.31 7.39
C PRO A 142 -13.63 4.75 6.09
N ALA A 143 -13.91 5.97 5.64
CA ALA A 143 -13.37 6.52 4.38
C ALA A 143 -11.84 6.35 4.20
N PRO A 144 -10.97 6.52 5.23
CA PRO A 144 -9.53 6.28 5.07
C PRO A 144 -9.16 4.85 4.64
N TYR A 145 -9.93 3.85 5.09
CA TYR A 145 -9.70 2.42 4.83
C TYR A 145 -10.57 1.86 3.72
N ALA A 146 -11.59 2.57 3.27
CA ALA A 146 -12.55 2.07 2.30
C ALA A 146 -12.09 2.30 0.85
N GLY A 147 -12.46 1.41 -0.07
CA GLY A 147 -12.37 1.64 -1.52
C GLY A 147 -13.22 2.85 -1.95
N TRP A 148 -12.94 3.42 -3.12
CA TRP A 148 -13.69 4.57 -3.64
C TRP A 148 -15.13 4.24 -4.08
N ASP A 149 -15.41 2.96 -4.28
CA ASP A 149 -16.73 2.38 -4.52
C ASP A 149 -17.57 2.21 -3.24
N ASN A 150 -16.94 2.27 -2.07
CA ASN A 150 -17.64 2.10 -0.80
C ASN A 150 -18.64 3.27 -0.55
N PRO A 151 -19.88 2.97 -0.13
CA PRO A 151 -20.90 3.99 0.09
C PRO A 151 -20.54 5.02 1.16
N VAL A 152 -19.57 4.75 2.05
CA VAL A 152 -19.11 5.69 3.09
C VAL A 152 -18.74 7.07 2.53
N TRP A 153 -18.24 7.13 1.29
CA TRP A 153 -17.86 8.39 0.64
C TRP A 153 -19.05 9.32 0.36
N HIS A 154 -20.27 8.81 0.23
CA HIS A 154 -21.47 9.64 0.07
C HIS A 154 -21.82 10.42 1.34
N GLY A 155 -21.39 9.90 2.50
CA GLY A 155 -21.52 10.55 3.81
C GLY A 155 -20.25 11.27 4.25
N TYR A 156 -19.28 11.46 3.34
CA TYR A 156 -17.97 12.01 3.68
C TYR A 156 -18.08 13.39 4.35
N ARG A 157 -17.28 13.56 5.42
CA ARG A 157 -17.06 14.82 6.12
C ARG A 157 -15.56 14.96 6.36
N VAL A 158 -15.08 16.20 6.27
CA VAL A 158 -13.68 16.51 6.61
C VAL A 158 -13.42 16.12 8.06
N PRO A 159 -12.38 15.32 8.33
CA PRO A 159 -12.11 14.82 9.67
C PRO A 159 -11.57 15.94 10.57
N MET A 160 -11.74 15.77 11.88
CA MET A 160 -11.18 16.66 12.90
C MET A 160 -9.82 16.16 13.43
N GLU A 161 -9.53 14.88 13.23
CA GLU A 161 -8.32 14.21 13.69
C GLU A 161 -7.74 13.36 12.55
N LEU A 162 -6.42 13.21 12.53
CA LEU A 162 -5.73 12.37 11.56
C LEU A 162 -6.04 10.88 11.86
N PRO A 163 -6.54 10.09 10.88
CA PRO A 163 -6.77 8.67 11.09
C PRO A 163 -5.46 7.91 11.18
N MET A 164 -5.53 6.69 11.70
CA MET A 164 -4.35 5.91 11.99
C MET A 164 -3.60 5.40 10.74
N ALA A 165 -4.32 5.20 9.63
CA ALA A 165 -3.77 4.70 8.38
C ALA A 165 -4.58 5.15 7.15
N LEU A 166 -4.12 4.75 5.98
CA LEU A 166 -4.75 4.99 4.69
C LEU A 166 -4.64 3.76 3.79
N ARG A 167 -5.69 3.43 3.04
CA ARG A 167 -5.63 2.40 1.99
C ARG A 167 -4.91 2.90 0.74
N LEU A 168 -3.93 2.13 0.27
CA LEU A 168 -3.23 2.33 -1.00
C LEU A 168 -3.77 1.46 -2.13
N GLY A 169 -4.40 0.33 -1.82
CA GLY A 169 -4.88 -0.64 -2.81
C GLY A 169 -5.32 -1.93 -2.14
N GLU A 170 -5.36 -3.00 -2.93
CA GLU A 170 -5.71 -4.35 -2.50
C GLU A 170 -4.51 -5.28 -2.62
N LEU A 171 -4.50 -6.29 -1.77
CA LEU A 171 -3.61 -7.45 -1.87
C LEU A 171 -4.44 -8.71 -2.03
N HIS A 172 -3.99 -9.61 -2.89
CA HIS A 172 -4.51 -10.97 -2.93
C HIS A 172 -3.42 -11.98 -3.28
N LEU A 173 -3.70 -13.25 -3.02
CA LEU A 173 -2.85 -14.38 -3.39
C LEU A 173 -3.50 -15.18 -4.53
N PRO A 174 -2.72 -15.91 -5.35
CA PRO A 174 -3.24 -16.65 -6.50
C PRO A 174 -4.17 -17.79 -6.10
N GLU A 175 -4.06 -18.32 -4.88
CA GLU A 175 -4.95 -19.34 -4.34
C GLU A 175 -6.40 -18.89 -4.28
N ARG A 176 -6.64 -17.58 -4.11
CA ARG A 176 -7.97 -16.99 -4.03
C ARG A 176 -7.98 -15.49 -4.37
N THR A 177 -8.25 -15.15 -5.62
CA THR A 177 -8.22 -13.77 -6.13
C THR A 177 -9.47 -12.94 -5.79
N ASP A 178 -10.58 -13.58 -5.39
CA ASP A 178 -11.79 -12.92 -4.90
C ASP A 178 -11.66 -12.44 -3.44
N LEU A 179 -10.71 -12.98 -2.67
CA LEU A 179 -10.42 -12.54 -1.31
C LEU A 179 -9.36 -11.43 -1.33
N ARG A 180 -9.82 -10.19 -1.22
CA ARG A 180 -8.98 -8.98 -1.30
C ARG A 180 -8.78 -8.39 0.09
N ILE A 181 -7.52 -8.17 0.45
CA ILE A 181 -7.11 -7.56 1.71
C ILE A 181 -6.68 -6.11 1.45
N PRO A 182 -7.27 -5.11 2.12
CA PRO A 182 -6.83 -3.72 1.98
C PRO A 182 -5.36 -3.53 2.37
N LEU A 183 -4.53 -2.98 1.48
CA LEU A 183 -3.17 -2.54 1.80
C LEU A 183 -3.25 -1.20 2.53
N LEU A 184 -3.03 -1.19 3.84
CA LEU A 184 -3.00 0.02 4.66
C LEU A 184 -1.57 0.47 4.95
N VAL A 185 -1.33 1.79 4.89
CA VAL A 185 -0.11 2.45 5.35
C VAL A 185 -0.40 3.43 6.47
N ARG A 186 0.52 3.52 7.44
CA ARG A 186 0.38 4.41 8.60
C ARG A 186 0.42 5.89 8.18
N LEU A 187 -0.29 6.71 8.96
CA LEU A 187 -0.22 8.16 8.87
C LEU A 187 0.37 8.77 10.15
N PRO A 188 1.17 9.86 10.05
CA PRO A 188 1.72 10.44 8.82
C PRO A 188 2.58 9.43 8.04
N LEU A 189 2.76 9.64 6.74
CA LEU A 189 3.51 8.69 5.90
C LEU A 189 4.95 8.58 6.40
N GLU A 190 5.40 7.36 6.72
CA GLU A 190 6.77 7.14 7.21
C GLU A 190 7.78 7.07 6.05
N ARG A 191 7.30 6.70 4.86
CA ARG A 191 8.09 6.60 3.63
C ARG A 191 7.35 7.30 2.51
N GLY A 192 8.10 7.93 1.62
CA GLY A 192 7.55 8.36 0.34
C GLY A 192 7.10 7.16 -0.50
N ILE A 193 6.33 7.42 -1.54
CA ILE A 193 5.75 6.40 -2.42
C ILE A 193 6.31 6.60 -3.83
N TRP A 194 6.65 5.50 -4.49
CA TRP A 194 7.04 5.48 -5.89
C TRP A 194 6.02 4.65 -6.68
N ILE A 195 5.28 5.32 -7.55
CA ILE A 195 4.42 4.68 -8.53
C ILE A 195 5.26 4.40 -9.77
N ASP A 196 5.54 3.13 -10.00
CA ASP A 196 6.39 2.67 -11.09
C ASP A 196 5.67 2.80 -12.43
N SER A 197 6.07 3.79 -13.23
CA SER A 197 5.52 4.00 -14.56
C SER A 197 6.27 3.26 -15.67
N GLY A 198 7.29 2.48 -15.31
CA GLY A 198 8.09 1.67 -16.21
C GLY A 198 7.46 0.31 -16.51
N ARG A 199 7.98 -0.37 -17.54
CA ARG A 199 7.52 -1.73 -17.85
C ARG A 199 8.01 -2.70 -16.77
N THR A 200 7.08 -3.28 -16.03
CA THR A 200 7.37 -4.33 -15.05
C THR A 200 7.30 -5.71 -15.71
N ALA A 201 7.78 -6.75 -15.01
CA ALA A 201 7.73 -8.12 -15.51
C ALA A 201 6.31 -8.75 -15.47
N SER A 202 5.34 -8.06 -14.86
CA SER A 202 3.96 -8.52 -14.76
C SER A 202 3.27 -8.60 -16.13
N GLU A 203 2.41 -9.61 -16.29
CA GLU A 203 1.58 -9.80 -17.48
C GLU A 203 0.69 -8.58 -17.76
N ALA A 204 0.13 -7.97 -16.70
CA ALA A 204 -0.72 -6.79 -16.84
C ALA A 204 0.06 -5.56 -17.35
N ALA A 205 1.30 -5.41 -16.92
CA ALA A 205 2.19 -4.34 -17.41
C ALA A 205 2.63 -4.63 -18.85
N ALA A 206 2.95 -5.88 -19.19
CA ALA A 206 3.31 -6.28 -20.56
C ALA A 206 2.16 -6.05 -21.57
N ALA A 207 0.92 -6.30 -21.15
CA ALA A 207 -0.28 -6.04 -21.95
C ALA A 207 -0.62 -4.54 -22.08
N THR A 208 -0.02 -3.68 -21.25
CA THR A 208 -0.29 -2.25 -21.21
C THR A 208 0.82 -1.47 -21.94
N GLY A 209 0.46 -0.67 -22.95
CA GLY A 209 1.41 0.20 -23.63
C GLY A 209 2.02 1.26 -22.69
N GLY A 210 3.29 1.64 -22.91
CA GLY A 210 4.03 2.55 -22.01
C GLY A 210 3.31 3.87 -21.70
N ASP A 211 2.77 4.55 -22.70
CA ASP A 211 2.02 5.80 -22.50
C ASP A 211 0.75 5.60 -21.65
N ARG A 212 0.09 4.45 -21.81
CA ARG A 212 -1.09 4.11 -21.00
C ARG A 212 -0.67 3.82 -19.55
N LEU A 213 0.49 3.19 -19.34
CA LEU A 213 1.02 2.91 -18.01
C LEU A 213 1.39 4.20 -17.27
N ARG A 214 2.05 5.15 -17.95
CA ARG A 214 2.35 6.48 -17.40
C ARG A 214 1.07 7.25 -17.02
N ARG A 215 0.03 7.20 -17.86
CA ARG A 215 -1.29 7.78 -17.52
C ARG A 215 -1.91 7.13 -16.28
N LEU A 216 -1.96 5.80 -16.23
CA LEU A 216 -2.50 5.08 -15.06
C LEU A 216 -1.69 5.36 -13.78
N ALA A 217 -0.38 5.54 -13.89
CA ALA A 217 0.47 5.93 -12.77
C ALA A 217 0.14 7.32 -12.25
N MET A 218 -0.07 8.28 -13.16
CA MET A 218 -0.50 9.62 -12.77
C MET A 218 -1.93 9.65 -12.21
N ASP A 219 -2.86 8.90 -12.78
CA ASP A 219 -4.23 8.77 -12.26
C ASP A 219 -4.22 8.17 -10.83
N SER A 220 -3.33 7.20 -10.59
CA SER A 220 -3.12 6.60 -9.26
C SER A 220 -2.54 7.62 -8.28
N ALA A 221 -1.58 8.45 -8.72
CA ALA A 221 -1.01 9.52 -7.92
C ALA A 221 -2.05 10.56 -7.50
N VAL A 222 -2.90 10.98 -8.45
CA VAL A 222 -3.99 11.95 -8.22
C VAL A 222 -5.03 11.37 -7.26
N THR A 223 -5.40 10.10 -7.46
CA THR A 223 -6.34 9.39 -6.60
C THR A 223 -5.82 9.29 -5.17
N LEU A 224 -4.54 8.99 -4.99
CA LEU A 224 -3.89 8.93 -3.67
C LEU A 224 -3.78 10.32 -3.04
N ALA A 225 -3.38 11.35 -3.80
CA ALA A 225 -3.29 12.72 -3.30
C ALA A 225 -4.65 13.26 -2.86
N ALA A 226 -5.70 13.00 -3.62
CA ALA A 226 -7.08 13.36 -3.26
C ALA A 226 -7.53 12.62 -1.98
N ARG A 227 -7.16 11.34 -1.84
CA ARG A 227 -7.44 10.57 -0.63
C ARG A 227 -6.72 11.16 0.59
N LEU A 228 -5.43 11.49 0.46
CA LEU A 228 -4.66 12.16 1.52
C LEU A 228 -5.30 13.50 1.91
N LEU A 229 -5.61 14.34 0.93
CA LEU A 229 -6.34 15.60 1.15
C LEU A 229 -7.68 15.40 1.87
N ALA A 230 -8.36 14.28 1.62
CA ALA A 230 -9.65 13.98 2.24
C ALA A 230 -9.54 13.46 3.68
N VAL A 231 -8.42 12.85 4.07
CA VAL A 231 -8.27 12.24 5.40
C VAL A 231 -7.54 13.11 6.41
N TYR A 232 -6.91 14.19 5.97
CA TYR A 232 -6.34 15.18 6.87
C TYR A 232 -7.38 16.22 7.29
N PRO A 233 -7.27 16.79 8.51
CA PRO A 233 -8.06 17.94 8.89
C PRO A 233 -7.85 19.13 7.94
N ALA A 234 -8.83 20.03 7.92
CA ALA A 234 -8.78 21.19 7.03
C ALA A 234 -7.49 21.99 7.25
N ASN A 235 -6.80 22.31 6.15
CA ASN A 235 -5.55 23.06 6.14
C ASN A 235 -4.37 22.42 6.88
N GLU A 236 -4.45 21.15 7.28
CA GLU A 236 -3.32 20.40 7.84
C GLU A 236 -2.49 19.64 6.78
N PHE A 237 -2.92 19.66 5.52
CA PHE A 237 -2.23 18.97 4.43
C PHE A 237 -2.21 19.80 3.14
N SER A 238 -1.03 19.95 2.56
CA SER A 238 -0.78 20.78 1.38
C SER A 238 -0.10 19.96 0.28
N VAL A 239 -0.61 20.04 -0.96
CA VAL A 239 -0.06 19.30 -2.10
C VAL A 239 0.66 20.23 -3.06
N HIS A 240 1.91 19.89 -3.38
CA HIS A 240 2.77 20.52 -4.37
C HIS A 240 2.98 19.56 -5.54
N VAL A 241 3.10 20.08 -6.76
CA VAL A 241 3.27 19.26 -7.96
C VAL A 241 4.42 19.80 -8.80
N ILE A 242 5.31 18.92 -9.24
CA ILE A 242 6.34 19.17 -10.25
C ILE A 242 5.96 18.34 -11.49
N ASP A 243 5.69 19.03 -12.60
CA ASP A 243 5.39 18.43 -13.91
C ASP A 243 6.07 19.25 -15.01
N PRO A 244 7.38 19.07 -15.22
CA PRO A 244 8.19 20.05 -15.96
C PRO A 244 7.79 20.18 -17.44
N ALA A 245 7.41 19.07 -18.09
CA ALA A 245 6.89 19.07 -19.46
C ALA A 245 5.38 19.35 -19.55
N GLY A 246 4.64 19.39 -18.44
CA GLY A 246 3.18 19.57 -18.45
C GLY A 246 2.41 18.33 -18.95
N ALA A 247 3.05 17.16 -19.01
CA ALA A 247 2.47 15.95 -19.60
C ALA A 247 1.33 15.38 -18.75
N ALA A 248 1.29 15.70 -17.45
CA ALA A 248 0.27 15.24 -16.52
C ALA A 248 -0.93 16.19 -16.40
N ALA A 249 -0.98 17.31 -17.14
CA ALA A 249 -2.02 18.33 -17.01
C ALA A 249 -3.45 17.76 -17.04
N GLY A 250 -3.72 16.80 -17.93
CA GLY A 250 -5.04 16.16 -18.02
C GLY A 250 -5.39 15.31 -16.80
N ALA A 251 -4.44 14.54 -16.27
CA ALA A 251 -4.65 13.72 -15.07
C ALA A 251 -4.76 14.58 -13.81
N LEU A 252 -4.03 15.70 -13.75
CA LEU A 252 -4.03 16.65 -12.63
C LEU A 252 -5.31 17.50 -12.53
N ALA A 253 -6.12 17.54 -13.60
CA ALA A 253 -7.32 18.37 -13.69
C ALA A 253 -8.23 18.33 -12.45
N PRO A 254 -8.55 17.16 -11.84
CA PRO A 254 -9.38 17.13 -10.64
C PRO A 254 -8.82 17.93 -9.46
N LEU A 255 -7.49 17.94 -9.28
CA LEU A 255 -6.83 18.67 -8.19
C LEU A 255 -6.72 20.17 -8.52
N THR A 256 -6.39 20.52 -9.76
CA THR A 256 -6.26 21.92 -10.18
C THR A 256 -7.61 22.61 -10.20
N ASP A 257 -8.65 21.96 -10.74
CA ASP A 257 -9.98 22.53 -10.90
C ASP A 257 -10.69 22.71 -9.55
N ALA A 258 -10.44 21.80 -8.60
CA ALA A 258 -10.93 21.95 -7.23
C ALA A 258 -10.18 23.05 -6.44
N GLY A 259 -9.02 23.52 -6.93
CA GLY A 259 -8.20 24.53 -6.27
C GLY A 259 -7.58 24.04 -4.95
N VAL A 260 -7.23 22.75 -4.86
CA VAL A 260 -6.69 22.13 -3.63
C VAL A 260 -5.16 22.06 -3.60
N LEU A 261 -4.48 22.41 -4.70
CA LEU A 261 -3.03 22.50 -4.73
C LEU A 261 -2.54 23.76 -4.02
N ALA A 262 -1.36 23.69 -3.38
CA ALA A 262 -0.74 24.84 -2.73
C ALA A 262 -0.31 25.92 -3.73
N ALA A 263 0.04 25.50 -4.95
CA ALA A 263 0.36 26.36 -6.08
C ALA A 263 0.04 25.62 -7.41
N PRO A 264 -0.03 26.32 -8.55
CA PRO A 264 -0.09 25.65 -9.85
C PRO A 264 1.08 24.68 -10.05
N PRO A 265 0.90 23.57 -10.79
CA PRO A 265 1.97 22.62 -11.08
C PRO A 265 3.21 23.32 -11.64
N ALA A 266 4.36 23.03 -11.06
CA ALA A 266 5.61 23.66 -11.45
C ALA A 266 6.11 23.12 -12.79
N SER A 267 6.22 24.01 -13.78
CA SER A 267 6.69 23.72 -15.13
C SER A 267 8.13 24.17 -15.37
N GLY A 268 8.87 23.42 -16.20
CA GLY A 268 10.26 23.71 -16.54
C GLY A 268 11.25 23.67 -15.37
N ALA A 269 12.54 23.77 -15.67
CA ALA A 269 13.62 23.67 -14.68
C ALA A 269 13.57 24.77 -13.59
N GLY A 270 13.11 25.97 -13.95
CA GLY A 270 12.94 27.07 -12.97
C GLY A 270 11.87 26.77 -11.93
N GLY A 271 10.74 26.19 -12.35
CA GLY A 271 9.67 25.77 -11.44
C GLY A 271 10.11 24.63 -10.51
N VAL A 272 10.79 23.63 -11.07
CA VAL A 272 11.39 22.51 -10.31
C VAL A 272 12.26 23.04 -9.18
N SER A 273 13.25 23.88 -9.53
CA SER A 273 14.18 24.46 -8.56
C SER A 273 13.51 25.31 -7.49
N ALA A 274 12.46 26.07 -7.86
CA ALA A 274 11.72 26.90 -6.92
C ALA A 274 10.98 26.07 -5.87
N VAL A 275 10.23 25.04 -6.28
CA VAL A 275 9.48 24.16 -5.37
C VAL A 275 10.43 23.39 -4.45
N LEU A 276 11.49 22.79 -5.01
CA LEU A 276 12.47 22.05 -4.21
C LEU A 276 13.17 22.97 -3.20
N ALA A 277 13.60 24.17 -3.61
CA ALA A 277 14.23 25.12 -2.69
C ALA A 277 13.28 25.60 -1.58
N HIS A 278 12.00 25.79 -1.89
CA HIS A 278 10.99 26.15 -0.90
C HIS A 278 10.82 25.04 0.15
N LEU A 279 10.62 23.80 -0.28
CA LEU A 279 10.43 22.66 0.61
C LEU A 279 11.70 22.31 1.41
N THR A 280 12.89 22.36 0.79
CA THR A 280 14.16 22.15 1.50
C THR A 280 14.33 23.16 2.63
N ARG A 281 14.07 24.45 2.36
CA ARG A 281 14.15 25.51 3.38
C ARG A 281 13.20 25.24 4.54
N ARG A 282 11.96 24.80 4.26
CA ARG A 282 11.00 24.44 5.30
C ARG A 282 11.55 23.31 6.17
N VAL A 283 12.03 22.23 5.55
CA VAL A 283 12.62 21.08 6.28
C VAL A 283 13.74 21.54 7.19
N ASP A 284 14.70 22.32 6.68
CA ASP A 284 15.81 22.85 7.48
C ASP A 284 15.33 23.65 8.70
N LEU A 285 14.38 24.58 8.50
CA LEU A 285 13.85 25.42 9.58
C LEU A 285 13.12 24.60 10.65
N VAL A 286 12.24 23.69 10.25
CA VAL A 286 11.47 22.85 11.19
C VAL A 286 12.41 21.89 11.93
N GLN A 287 13.36 21.26 11.24
CA GLN A 287 14.35 20.40 11.88
C GLN A 287 15.19 21.16 12.91
N MET A 288 15.66 22.37 12.59
CA MET A 288 16.39 23.21 13.52
C MET A 288 15.55 23.53 14.77
N ALA A 289 14.28 23.92 14.58
CA ALA A 289 13.38 24.22 15.69
C ALA A 289 13.12 22.99 16.58
N VAL A 290 12.87 21.82 15.98
CA VAL A 290 12.66 20.56 16.72
C VAL A 290 13.92 20.18 17.51
N ARG A 291 15.11 20.23 16.89
CA ARG A 291 16.37 19.91 17.56
C ARG A 291 16.71 20.88 18.70
N ALA A 292 16.34 22.14 18.56
CA ALA A 292 16.53 23.16 19.59
C ALA A 292 15.45 23.16 20.68
N GLY A 293 14.36 22.39 20.52
CA GLY A 293 13.19 22.46 21.40
C GLY A 293 12.48 23.82 21.33
N ALA A 294 12.59 24.53 20.20
CA ALA A 294 12.16 25.91 20.01
C ALA A 294 11.09 26.03 18.92
N ALA A 295 10.06 25.18 18.97
CA ALA A 295 8.96 25.18 17.99
C ALA A 295 8.25 26.55 17.92
N ASP A 296 8.10 27.23 19.07
CA ASP A 296 7.50 28.58 19.15
C ASP A 296 8.35 29.69 18.50
N SER A 297 9.59 29.36 18.09
CA SER A 297 10.49 30.29 17.38
C SER A 297 10.43 30.14 15.86
N LEU A 298 9.56 29.26 15.34
CA LEU A 298 9.32 29.17 13.90
C LEU A 298 8.74 30.49 13.37
N PRO A 299 9.07 30.90 12.13
CA PRO A 299 8.45 32.06 11.51
C PRO A 299 6.92 31.93 11.54
N PRO A 300 6.18 32.98 11.92
CA PRO A 300 4.73 32.91 12.08
C PRO A 300 3.98 32.64 10.77
N ASP A 301 4.63 32.89 9.64
CA ASP A 301 4.13 32.64 8.29
C ASP A 301 4.50 31.24 7.75
N LEU A 302 5.26 30.44 8.52
CA LEU A 302 5.64 29.09 8.10
C LEU A 302 4.47 28.11 8.29
N ASP A 303 4.02 27.49 7.20
CA ASP A 303 3.04 26.39 7.26
C ASP A 303 3.65 25.17 7.96
N THR A 304 3.12 24.85 9.14
CA THR A 304 3.50 23.68 9.95
C THR A 304 2.68 22.44 9.61
N GLY A 305 1.72 22.53 8.68
CA GLY A 305 1.00 21.38 8.15
C GLY A 305 1.92 20.39 7.44
N GLU A 306 1.37 19.23 7.14
CA GLU A 306 2.02 18.18 6.36
C GLU A 306 1.99 18.55 4.87
N HIS A 307 3.02 18.15 4.13
CA HIS A 307 3.13 18.44 2.70
C HIS A 307 3.37 17.17 1.89
N LEU A 308 2.73 17.08 0.73
CA LEU A 308 3.02 16.09 -0.29
C LEU A 308 3.64 16.77 -1.50
N LEU A 309 4.81 16.31 -1.93
CA LEU A 309 5.39 16.66 -3.22
C LEU A 309 5.14 15.54 -4.23
N ILE A 310 4.30 15.79 -5.23
CA ILE A 310 4.14 14.91 -6.38
C ILE A 310 5.20 15.28 -7.41
N VAL A 311 6.03 14.31 -7.80
CA VAL A 311 7.05 14.48 -8.84
C VAL A 311 6.69 13.62 -10.04
N ASN A 312 6.36 14.25 -11.15
CA ASN A 312 6.17 13.61 -12.45
C ASN A 312 7.35 13.92 -13.38
N ASP A 313 7.50 13.09 -14.41
CA ASP A 313 8.41 13.33 -15.54
C ASP A 313 9.89 13.43 -15.12
N PHE A 314 10.25 12.86 -13.98
CA PHE A 314 11.64 12.73 -13.58
C PHE A 314 12.37 11.78 -14.55
N PRO A 315 13.55 12.15 -15.10
CA PRO A 315 14.42 13.26 -14.68
C PRO A 315 14.31 14.56 -15.52
N HIS A 316 13.32 14.70 -16.39
CA HIS A 316 13.17 15.89 -17.22
C HIS A 316 13.03 17.16 -16.37
N GLY A 317 13.83 18.18 -16.67
CA GLY A 317 13.83 19.44 -15.91
C GLY A 317 14.59 19.42 -14.58
N PHE A 318 15.22 18.30 -14.21
CA PHE A 318 16.05 18.20 -13.00
C PHE A 318 17.54 18.37 -13.34
N ASP A 319 18.18 19.36 -12.72
CA ASP A 319 19.64 19.49 -12.70
C ASP A 319 20.24 18.74 -11.48
N ASP A 320 21.57 18.65 -11.41
CA ASP A 320 22.27 17.93 -10.33
C ASP A 320 21.90 18.45 -8.92
N ARG A 321 21.63 19.76 -8.82
CA ARG A 321 21.20 20.39 -7.58
C ARG A 321 19.80 19.94 -7.20
N ALA A 322 18.85 19.97 -8.14
CA ALA A 322 17.49 19.49 -7.95
C ALA A 322 17.46 18.02 -7.55
N VAL A 323 18.28 17.17 -8.18
CA VAL A 323 18.42 15.76 -7.80
C VAL A 323 18.93 15.62 -6.36
N THR A 324 19.92 16.42 -5.96
CA THR A 324 20.45 16.42 -4.59
C THR A 324 19.38 16.85 -3.58
N GLN A 325 18.61 17.90 -3.88
CA GLN A 325 17.51 18.36 -3.02
C GLN A 325 16.37 17.34 -2.94
N LEU A 326 16.03 16.67 -4.05
CA LEU A 326 15.02 15.63 -4.07
C LEU A 326 15.40 14.46 -3.15
N ARG A 327 16.66 14.02 -3.19
CA ARG A 327 17.18 12.99 -2.29
C ARG A 327 17.14 13.42 -0.83
N TYR A 328 17.59 14.66 -0.55
CA TYR A 328 17.50 15.23 0.79
C TYR A 328 16.05 15.25 1.30
N LEU A 329 15.08 15.67 0.48
CA LEU A 329 13.67 15.66 0.85
C LEU A 329 13.13 14.24 1.09
N ALA A 330 13.57 13.25 0.32
CA ALA A 330 13.17 11.85 0.54
C ALA A 330 13.69 11.29 1.86
N ASP A 331 14.90 11.67 2.28
CA ASP A 331 15.55 11.15 3.48
C ASP A 331 15.15 11.93 4.75
N GLU A 332 15.09 13.26 4.68
CA GLU A 332 14.94 14.16 5.84
C GLU A 332 13.53 14.77 5.97
N GLY A 333 12.77 14.76 4.88
CA GLY A 333 11.43 15.34 4.80
C GLY A 333 10.38 14.67 5.69
N PRO A 334 10.23 13.32 5.67
CA PRO A 334 9.15 12.64 6.39
C PRO A 334 9.15 12.93 7.90
N ALA A 335 10.33 13.07 8.51
CA ALA A 335 10.48 13.37 9.93
C ALA A 335 9.92 14.73 10.37
N VAL A 336 9.70 15.64 9.42
CA VAL A 336 9.14 16.98 9.64
C VAL A 336 7.97 17.30 8.71
N GLY A 337 7.32 16.25 8.20
CA GLY A 337 6.07 16.33 7.46
C GLY A 337 6.18 16.80 6.01
N VAL A 338 7.26 16.43 5.31
CA VAL A 338 7.35 16.57 3.85
C VAL A 338 7.49 15.18 3.22
N HIS A 339 6.45 14.75 2.52
CA HIS A 339 6.34 13.43 1.91
C HIS A 339 6.53 13.50 0.41
N LEU A 340 7.15 12.47 -0.16
CA LEU A 340 7.41 12.38 -1.58
C LEU A 340 6.49 11.34 -2.24
N LEU A 341 5.87 11.70 -3.36
CA LEU A 341 5.15 10.81 -4.26
C LEU A 341 5.76 10.92 -5.66
N MET A 342 6.56 9.93 -6.05
CA MET A 342 7.19 9.89 -7.37
C MET A 342 6.37 9.08 -8.35
N VAL A 343 6.14 9.64 -9.54
CA VAL A 343 5.67 8.92 -10.73
C VAL A 343 6.84 8.89 -11.71
N ALA A 344 7.50 7.74 -11.80
CA ALA A 344 8.72 7.63 -12.59
C ALA A 344 8.95 6.20 -13.08
N ASP A 345 9.61 6.09 -14.23
CA ASP A 345 10.26 4.87 -14.67
C ASP A 345 11.72 4.94 -14.20
N ARG A 346 12.16 3.94 -13.43
CA ARG A 346 13.56 3.87 -12.97
C ARG A 346 14.53 3.86 -14.15
N GLU A 347 14.09 3.34 -15.28
CA GLU A 347 14.91 3.20 -16.47
C GLU A 347 15.18 4.53 -17.19
N ASP A 348 14.30 5.52 -17.02
CA ASP A 348 14.52 6.88 -17.53
C ASP A 348 15.63 7.60 -16.75
N ALA A 349 15.93 7.14 -15.52
CA ALA A 349 16.91 7.74 -14.63
C ALA A 349 18.26 6.98 -14.58
N ARG A 350 18.47 6.00 -15.49
CA ARG A 350 19.69 5.17 -15.53
C ARG A 350 20.98 5.98 -15.67
N ASP A 351 20.93 7.13 -16.34
CA ASP A 351 22.11 7.96 -16.62
C ASP A 351 22.70 8.58 -15.34
N TYR A 352 21.90 8.73 -14.28
CA TYR A 352 22.40 9.11 -12.96
C TYR A 352 23.14 7.96 -12.26
N GLY A 353 23.02 6.73 -12.77
CA GLY A 353 23.69 5.54 -12.27
C GLY A 353 23.27 5.18 -10.84
N PRO A 354 24.16 4.59 -10.04
CA PRO A 354 23.82 4.06 -8.71
C PRO A 354 23.52 5.15 -7.67
N VAL A 355 23.70 6.43 -8.01
CA VAL A 355 23.47 7.55 -7.09
C VAL A 355 22.01 7.66 -6.61
N LEU A 356 21.07 7.18 -7.43
CA LEU A 356 19.63 7.16 -7.13
C LEU A 356 19.17 5.86 -6.48
N ASP A 357 20.03 4.84 -6.38
CA ASP A 357 19.65 3.58 -5.73
C ASP A 357 19.13 3.76 -4.30
N PRO A 358 19.71 4.63 -3.45
CA PRO A 358 19.16 4.90 -2.12
C PRO A 358 17.76 5.51 -2.17
N LEU A 359 17.50 6.44 -3.09
CA LEU A 359 16.19 7.06 -3.27
C LEU A 359 15.13 6.01 -3.60
N TRP A 360 15.39 5.14 -4.57
CA TRP A 360 14.42 4.10 -4.93
C TRP A 360 14.17 3.09 -3.82
N ARG A 361 15.17 2.85 -2.95
CA ARG A 361 15.05 1.93 -1.81
C ARG A 361 14.33 2.54 -0.61
N SER A 362 14.36 3.87 -0.45
CA SER A 362 13.67 4.55 0.66
C SER A 362 12.17 4.72 0.40
N LEU A 363 11.74 4.64 -0.86
CA LEU A 363 10.34 4.75 -1.27
C LEU A 363 9.61 3.41 -1.29
N LEU A 364 8.33 3.41 -0.91
CA LEU A 364 7.44 2.27 -1.12
C LEU A 364 7.03 2.19 -2.59
N ARG A 365 7.51 1.16 -3.31
CA ARG A 365 7.11 0.90 -4.68
C ARG A 365 5.67 0.36 -4.76
N VAL A 366 4.84 0.98 -5.58
CA VAL A 366 3.51 0.49 -5.97
C VAL A 366 3.39 0.52 -7.49
N ALA A 367 2.60 -0.39 -8.06
CA ALA A 367 2.40 -0.48 -9.51
C ALA A 367 1.08 0.19 -9.90
N PRO A 368 0.94 0.80 -11.09
CA PRO A 368 -0.32 1.40 -11.55
C PRO A 368 -1.33 0.37 -12.11
N VAL A 369 -0.93 -0.90 -12.12
CA VAL A 369 -1.69 -2.08 -12.56
C VAL A 369 -1.41 -3.24 -11.61
N ALA A 370 -2.14 -4.35 -11.76
CA ALA A 370 -1.88 -5.56 -10.98
C ALA A 370 -0.42 -6.04 -11.15
N ASP A 371 0.32 -6.17 -10.05
CA ASP A 371 1.72 -6.59 -10.04
C ASP A 371 2.05 -7.32 -8.72
N ASP A 372 2.84 -8.38 -8.77
CA ASP A 372 3.13 -9.29 -7.66
C ASP A 372 4.46 -9.00 -6.95
N HIS A 373 4.74 -7.71 -6.74
CA HIS A 373 6.05 -7.25 -6.25
C HIS A 373 6.14 -6.99 -4.75
N LEU A 374 5.02 -7.03 -4.04
CA LEU A 374 4.99 -6.83 -2.59
C LEU A 374 5.17 -8.17 -1.88
N VAL A 375 6.03 -8.19 -0.88
CA VAL A 375 6.38 -9.40 -0.13
C VAL A 375 5.95 -9.23 1.33
N ASP A 376 5.23 -10.22 1.88
CA ASP A 376 4.82 -10.15 3.28
C ASP A 376 6.00 -10.38 4.25
N PRO A 377 5.94 -9.84 5.48
CA PRO A 377 7.05 -9.93 6.43
C PRO A 377 7.15 -11.25 7.19
N TRP A 378 6.18 -12.16 7.03
CA TRP A 378 6.08 -13.37 7.86
C TRP A 378 6.65 -14.61 7.18
N VAL A 379 6.18 -14.87 5.96
CA VAL A 379 6.49 -16.07 5.17
C VAL A 379 7.22 -15.69 3.90
N GLY A 380 7.02 -14.46 3.42
CA GLY A 380 7.66 -13.96 2.21
C GLY A 380 6.94 -14.36 0.93
N HIS A 381 5.61 -14.50 0.96
CA HIS A 381 4.84 -14.66 -0.27
C HIS A 381 4.88 -13.37 -1.09
N ALA A 382 4.91 -13.52 -2.40
CA ALA A 382 4.63 -12.44 -3.35
C ALA A 382 3.11 -12.24 -3.44
N TRP A 383 2.66 -11.02 -3.13
CA TRP A 383 1.26 -10.61 -3.16
C TRP A 383 0.99 -9.77 -4.39
N THR A 384 -0.09 -10.10 -5.10
CA THR A 384 -0.58 -9.25 -6.18
C THR A 384 -1.23 -8.01 -5.59
N TYR A 385 -0.60 -6.87 -5.84
CA TYR A 385 -1.13 -5.55 -5.52
C TYR A 385 -2.04 -5.06 -6.64
N GLU A 386 -3.25 -4.62 -6.31
CA GLU A 386 -4.13 -3.89 -7.22
C GLU A 386 -4.34 -2.44 -6.74
N PRO A 387 -4.16 -1.41 -7.60
CA PRO A 387 -4.41 -0.03 -7.22
C PRO A 387 -5.88 0.24 -6.88
N CYS A 388 -6.12 1.05 -5.85
CA CYS A 388 -7.43 1.59 -5.54
C CYS A 388 -7.89 2.57 -6.65
N ARG A 389 -8.75 2.10 -7.56
CA ARG A 389 -9.30 2.93 -8.65
C ARG A 389 -10.62 3.56 -8.26
N VAL A 390 -10.86 4.78 -8.75
CA VAL A 390 -12.19 5.39 -8.72
C VAL A 390 -13.07 4.65 -9.74
N PRO A 391 -14.29 4.22 -9.37
CA PRO A 391 -15.19 3.54 -10.30
C PRO A 391 -15.45 4.38 -11.56
N GLU A 392 -15.51 3.72 -12.72
CA GLU A 392 -15.83 4.39 -13.98
C GLU A 392 -17.17 5.12 -13.88
N ALA A 393 -17.25 6.31 -14.45
CA ALA A 393 -18.40 7.23 -14.38
C ALA A 393 -18.79 7.75 -12.98
N SER A 394 -18.06 7.39 -11.91
CA SER A 394 -18.27 7.96 -10.58
C SER A 394 -17.78 9.40 -10.51
N ARG A 395 -18.52 10.25 -9.80
CA ARG A 395 -18.12 11.63 -9.44
C ARG A 395 -17.63 11.75 -8.01
N VAL A 396 -17.40 10.63 -7.32
CA VAL A 396 -17.01 10.62 -5.90
C VAL A 396 -15.75 11.46 -5.64
N LEU A 397 -14.75 11.36 -6.53
CA LEU A 397 -13.51 12.12 -6.41
C LEU A 397 -13.76 13.64 -6.48
N GLU A 398 -14.51 14.10 -7.49
CA GLU A 398 -14.87 15.51 -7.67
C GLU A 398 -15.67 16.05 -6.47
N GLN A 399 -16.63 15.26 -5.97
CA GLN A 399 -17.47 15.63 -4.83
C GLN A 399 -16.67 15.76 -3.54
N VAL A 400 -15.79 14.80 -3.25
CA VAL A 400 -14.93 14.81 -2.06
C VAL A 400 -13.96 15.99 -2.13
N LEU A 401 -13.31 16.22 -3.27
CA LEU A 401 -12.42 17.37 -3.45
C LEU A 401 -13.14 18.71 -3.31
N ALA A 402 -14.38 18.82 -3.77
CA ALA A 402 -15.20 20.01 -3.57
C ALA A 402 -15.50 20.27 -2.09
N LEU A 403 -15.79 19.22 -1.30
CA LEU A 403 -15.99 19.31 0.15
C LEU A 403 -14.70 19.70 0.88
N VAL A 404 -13.56 19.11 0.52
CA VAL A 404 -12.24 19.49 1.04
C VAL A 404 -11.95 20.96 0.75
N ALA A 405 -12.13 21.40 -0.50
CA ALA A 405 -11.89 22.78 -0.89
C ALA A 405 -12.82 23.76 -0.15
N ALA A 406 -14.07 23.39 0.08
CA ALA A 406 -15.01 24.19 0.85
C ALA A 406 -14.59 24.33 2.32
N ALA A 407 -14.16 23.25 2.97
CA ALA A 407 -13.68 23.29 4.35
C ALA A 407 -12.42 24.16 4.49
N ARG A 408 -11.47 24.05 3.56
CA ARG A 408 -10.25 24.87 3.57
C ARG A 408 -10.54 26.37 3.48
N ARG A 409 -11.55 26.77 2.71
CA ARG A 409 -12.01 28.17 2.60
C ARG A 409 -12.77 28.66 3.82
N ALA A 410 -13.45 27.76 4.54
CA ALA A 410 -14.24 28.10 5.71
C ALA A 410 -13.36 28.39 6.95
N ASP A 411 -12.15 27.82 6.99
CA ASP A 411 -11.17 28.00 8.07
C ASP A 411 -9.80 28.48 7.53
N PRO A 412 -9.71 29.69 6.94
CA PRO A 412 -8.46 30.18 6.40
C PRO A 412 -7.45 30.43 7.53
N ARG A 413 -6.31 29.72 7.49
CA ARG A 413 -5.17 29.92 8.39
C ARG A 413 -4.53 31.29 8.20
#